data_AF-L9WDX9-F1
#
_entry.id   AF-L9WDX9-F1
#
_cell.length_a   1.000
_cell.length_b   1.000
_cell.length_c   1.000
_cell.angle_alpha   90.00
_cell.angle_beta   90.00
_cell.angle_gamma   90.00
#
_symmetry.space_group_name_H-M   'P 1'
#
loop_
_entity.id
_entity.type
_entity.pdbx_description
1 polymer ?
#
loop_
_entity_poly.entity_id
_entity_poly.type
_entity_poly.pdbx_seq_one_letter_code
_entity_poly.pdbx_strand_id
1 'polypeptide(L)'
;MEQRSASELTDGVSRRTVLATATAIGGGTLAGCVSDSGESAPDDAHSGDNNGHERDESGETDEQNELATELAAEMVDAIDDELSVTDWELNGMFVPDYTDSGGLEADIEILGPAYADIVEQGFDRRAMPTARDDDGSVDFMTFLEPEWATAYLDGELSEAEYYAEIADSEH
;
A
#
# COMPACT_ATOMS: atom_id res chain seq x y z
N MET A 1 64.12 11.00 17.28
CA MET A 1 62.71 11.00 16.88
C MET A 1 62.48 9.82 15.95
N GLU A 2 62.59 8.58 16.42
CA GLU A 2 61.73 7.88 17.42
C GLU A 2 60.43 7.44 16.74
N GLN A 3 60.28 6.16 16.40
CA GLN A 3 59.99 4.97 17.23
C GLN A 3 58.48 4.66 17.26
N ARG A 4 58.13 3.56 16.59
CA ARG A 4 57.16 2.50 16.95
C ARG A 4 56.00 2.87 17.90
N SER A 5 54.79 2.50 17.46
CA SER A 5 53.88 1.66 18.25
C SER A 5 53.03 0.77 17.34
N ALA A 6 52.59 -0.37 17.86
CA ALA A 6 51.78 -1.38 17.17
C ALA A 6 50.85 -2.06 18.18
N SER A 7 49.81 -2.72 17.65
CA SER A 7 48.96 -3.75 18.29
C SER A 7 47.81 -3.32 19.21
N GLU A 8 46.63 -3.89 18.91
CA GLU A 8 45.49 -4.39 19.74
C GLU A 8 44.24 -4.34 18.82
N LEU A 9 43.46 -5.39 18.46
CA LEU A 9 43.16 -6.73 19.01
C LEU A 9 42.71 -6.67 20.49
N THR A 10 41.52 -7.08 20.93
CA THR A 10 40.37 -7.82 20.34
C THR A 10 39.07 -6.96 20.39
N ASP A 11 37.81 -7.37 20.19
CA ASP A 11 37.08 -8.65 19.96
C ASP A 11 35.77 -8.34 19.16
N GLY A 12 34.75 -9.17 18.90
CA GLY A 12 34.42 -10.53 19.34
C GLY A 12 33.00 -10.71 19.93
N VAL A 13 31.90 -10.37 19.23
CA VAL A 13 30.60 -11.04 19.48
C VAL A 13 29.70 -11.12 18.24
N SER A 14 29.55 -12.32 17.69
CA SER A 14 28.48 -12.64 16.74
C SER A 14 27.26 -13.07 17.53
N ARG A 15 26.10 -12.43 17.30
CA ARG A 15 24.80 -12.88 17.83
C ARG A 15 23.89 -13.31 16.69
N ARG A 16 24.11 -14.55 16.23
CA ARG A 16 23.08 -15.29 15.48
C ARG A 16 21.88 -15.52 16.40
N THR A 17 20.79 -14.79 16.17
CA THR A 17 19.47 -15.18 16.66
C THR A 17 18.78 -15.95 15.55
N VAL A 18 18.79 -17.28 15.65
CA VAL A 18 17.95 -18.15 14.82
C VAL A 18 16.74 -18.50 15.69
N LEU A 19 15.56 -18.02 15.30
CA LEU A 19 14.29 -18.47 15.87
C LEU A 19 13.46 -19.14 14.77
N ALA A 20 12.88 -20.28 15.12
CA ALA A 20 12.44 -21.27 14.16
C ALA A 20 10.98 -21.12 13.76
N THR A 21 10.72 -21.49 12.50
CA THR A 21 9.43 -21.72 11.85
C THR A 21 8.43 -22.49 12.73
N ALA A 22 7.16 -22.06 12.69
CA ALA A 22 6.02 -22.85 13.16
C ALA A 22 4.84 -22.73 12.19
N THR A 23 4.84 -23.52 11.12
CA THR A 23 3.74 -23.59 10.15
C THR A 23 2.54 -24.33 10.76
N ALA A 24 1.35 -23.72 10.73
CA ALA A 24 0.10 -24.36 11.14
C ALA A 24 -0.87 -24.46 9.95
N ILE A 25 -1.01 -25.67 9.40
CA ILE A 25 -1.90 -25.95 8.27
C ILE A 25 -3.33 -26.12 8.79
N GLY A 26 -4.27 -25.26 8.35
CA GLY A 26 -5.68 -25.30 8.73
C GLY A 26 -6.61 -25.26 7.52
N GLY A 27 -6.85 -26.41 6.88
CA GLY A 27 -7.76 -26.49 5.72
C GLY A 27 -9.23 -26.43 6.10
N GLY A 28 -10.02 -25.64 5.35
CA GLY A 28 -11.47 -25.50 5.54
C GLY A 28 -12.22 -25.41 4.21
N THR A 29 -12.46 -26.54 3.54
CA THR A 29 -13.31 -26.61 2.34
C THR A 29 -14.79 -26.63 2.71
N LEU A 30 -15.51 -25.53 2.55
CA LEU A 30 -16.97 -25.50 2.67
C LEU A 30 -17.64 -25.77 1.32
N ALA A 31 -17.85 -27.06 1.02
CA ALA A 31 -18.67 -27.50 -0.09
C ALA A 31 -20.16 -27.35 0.24
N GLY A 32 -20.75 -26.19 -0.08
CA GLY A 32 -22.18 -25.93 0.03
C GLY A 32 -22.94 -26.49 -1.18
N CYS A 33 -23.48 -27.70 -1.07
CA CYS A 33 -24.24 -28.32 -2.16
C CYS A 33 -25.65 -27.72 -2.32
N VAL A 34 -26.06 -27.61 -3.58
CA VAL A 34 -27.43 -27.42 -4.07
C VAL A 34 -28.49 -28.21 -3.29
N SER A 35 -29.67 -27.61 -3.11
CA SER A 35 -30.93 -28.34 -2.98
C SER A 35 -32.09 -27.53 -3.57
N ASP A 36 -32.91 -28.24 -4.34
CA ASP A 36 -34.05 -27.79 -5.15
C ASP A 36 -35.38 -28.06 -4.41
N SER A 37 -36.50 -27.63 -5.01
CA SER A 37 -37.91 -27.90 -4.62
C SER A 37 -38.45 -27.11 -3.41
N GLY A 38 -39.65 -26.53 -3.45
CA GLY A 38 -40.59 -26.43 -4.57
C GLY A 38 -41.97 -25.87 -4.17
N GLU A 39 -42.56 -25.10 -5.09
CA GLU A 39 -44.00 -24.98 -5.40
C GLU A 39 -45.05 -24.84 -4.27
N SER A 40 -45.68 -23.67 -4.19
CA SER A 40 -47.09 -23.50 -3.82
C SER A 40 -47.64 -22.14 -4.27
N ALA A 41 -48.44 -22.15 -5.35
CA ALA A 41 -49.41 -21.09 -5.68
C ALA A 41 -50.79 -21.55 -5.15
N PRO A 42 -51.73 -20.63 -4.81
CA PRO A 42 -52.40 -19.83 -5.84
C PRO A 42 -52.74 -18.36 -5.48
N ASP A 43 -52.99 -17.58 -6.53
CA ASP A 43 -53.89 -16.42 -6.66
C ASP A 43 -54.49 -15.79 -5.39
N ASP A 44 -54.19 -14.51 -5.15
CA ASP A 44 -55.24 -13.48 -5.13
C ASP A 44 -54.66 -12.10 -5.48
N ALA A 45 -55.43 -11.26 -6.17
CA ALA A 45 -54.91 -10.06 -6.82
C ALA A 45 -54.92 -8.84 -5.89
N HIS A 46 -53.76 -8.19 -5.71
CA HIS A 46 -53.67 -6.78 -5.34
C HIS A 46 -52.64 -6.05 -6.19
N SER A 47 -53.07 -4.95 -6.82
CA SER A 47 -52.19 -4.00 -7.49
C SER A 47 -51.31 -3.30 -6.45
N GLY A 48 -50.17 -3.91 -6.12
CA GLY A 48 -49.04 -3.24 -5.50
C GLY A 48 -48.27 -2.49 -6.58
N ASP A 49 -48.16 -1.18 -6.41
CA ASP A 49 -47.36 -0.29 -7.26
C ASP A 49 -45.92 -0.84 -7.40
N ASN A 50 -45.51 -1.20 -8.62
CA ASN A 50 -44.19 -1.75 -8.88
C ASN A 50 -43.15 -0.63 -9.00
N ASN A 51 -42.91 0.03 -7.86
CA ASN A 51 -41.77 0.89 -7.64
C ASN A 51 -41.06 0.46 -6.33
N GLY A 52 -40.83 -0.85 -6.22
CA GLY A 52 -39.79 -1.36 -5.34
C GLY A 52 -38.48 -0.69 -5.75
N HIS A 53 -37.98 0.20 -4.89
CA HIS A 53 -36.76 0.95 -5.13
C HIS A 53 -35.59 -0.05 -5.20
N GLU A 54 -35.19 -0.33 -6.43
CA GLU A 54 -34.10 -1.24 -6.73
C GLU A 54 -32.80 -0.61 -6.20
N ARG A 55 -32.19 -1.28 -5.21
CA ARG A 55 -30.78 -1.15 -4.85
C ARG A 55 -30.28 0.29 -4.64
N ASP A 56 -30.36 0.73 -3.39
CA ASP A 56 -29.29 1.55 -2.83
C ASP A 56 -28.04 0.66 -2.70
N GLU A 57 -27.29 0.55 -3.80
CA GLU A 57 -25.96 -0.05 -3.91
C GLU A 57 -24.97 1.08 -4.18
N SER A 58 -24.90 2.06 -3.29
CA SER A 58 -23.99 3.20 -3.45
C SER A 58 -23.34 3.68 -2.15
N GLY A 59 -23.97 3.47 -0.98
CA GLY A 59 -23.37 3.85 0.32
C GLY A 59 -21.96 3.29 0.56
N GLU A 60 -21.69 2.05 0.14
CA GLU A 60 -20.35 1.43 0.27
C GLU A 60 -19.26 2.14 -0.56
N THR A 61 -19.62 2.98 -1.54
CA THR A 61 -18.65 3.63 -2.44
C THR A 61 -18.19 4.98 -1.89
N ASP A 62 -19.09 5.75 -1.26
CA ASP A 62 -18.75 7.02 -0.62
C ASP A 62 -17.83 6.78 0.59
N GLU A 63 -18.18 5.86 1.50
CA GLU A 63 -17.39 5.57 2.71
C GLU A 63 -15.95 5.09 2.40
N GLN A 64 -15.78 4.24 1.37
CA GLN A 64 -14.44 3.80 0.92
C GLN A 64 -13.63 4.93 0.26
N ASN A 65 -14.30 5.85 -0.44
CA ASN A 65 -13.63 6.98 -1.08
C ASN A 65 -13.24 8.06 -0.06
N GLU A 66 -14.05 8.26 0.99
CA GLU A 66 -13.70 9.09 2.14
C GLU A 66 -12.47 8.54 2.88
N LEU A 67 -12.44 7.23 3.19
CA LEU A 67 -11.28 6.57 3.80
C LEU A 67 -10.02 6.68 2.94
N ALA A 68 -10.13 6.42 1.63
CA ALA A 68 -8.99 6.55 0.72
C ALA A 68 -8.46 8.00 0.67
N THR A 69 -9.35 9.00 0.76
CA THR A 69 -8.94 10.42 0.80
C THR A 69 -8.24 10.77 2.12
N GLU A 70 -8.71 10.23 3.24
CA GLU A 70 -8.08 10.40 4.57
C GLU A 70 -6.68 9.79 4.61
N LEU A 71 -6.53 8.54 4.15
CA LEU A 71 -5.24 7.84 4.10
C LEU A 71 -4.26 8.47 3.10
N ALA A 72 -4.73 8.93 1.93
CA ALA A 72 -3.88 9.67 1.00
C ALA A 72 -3.35 10.98 1.61
N ALA A 73 -4.19 11.71 2.36
CA ALA A 73 -3.75 12.90 3.08
C ALA A 73 -2.74 12.58 4.20
N GLU A 74 -2.94 11.49 4.94
CA GLU A 74 -1.99 11.06 5.98
C GLU A 74 -0.62 10.70 5.41
N MET A 75 -0.55 10.03 4.24
CA MET A 75 0.71 9.81 3.55
C MET A 75 1.36 11.12 3.08
N VAL A 76 0.59 12.12 2.64
CA VAL A 76 1.13 13.45 2.30
C VAL A 76 1.72 14.12 3.53
N ASP A 77 0.99 14.20 4.65
CA ASP A 77 1.49 14.74 5.92
C ASP A 77 2.75 13.99 6.40
N ALA A 78 2.87 12.69 6.12
CA ALA A 78 4.04 11.88 6.51
C ALA A 78 5.30 12.15 5.67
N ILE A 79 5.17 12.56 4.41
CA ILE A 79 6.32 12.79 3.50
C ILE A 79 6.63 14.29 3.26
N ASP A 80 5.74 15.21 3.61
CA ASP A 80 5.88 16.65 3.35
C ASP A 80 7.13 17.27 3.99
N ASP A 81 7.43 16.92 5.26
CA ASP A 81 8.61 17.42 5.99
C ASP A 81 9.96 17.04 5.33
N GLU A 82 10.00 16.00 4.48
CA GLU A 82 11.23 15.51 3.83
C GLU A 82 11.28 15.76 2.31
N LEU A 83 10.14 15.72 1.61
CA LEU A 83 10.07 15.85 0.15
C LEU A 83 9.44 17.18 -0.34
N SER A 84 8.85 17.99 0.55
CA SER A 84 8.07 19.19 0.22
C SER A 84 6.98 18.91 -0.83
N VAL A 85 5.83 18.40 -0.37
CA VAL A 85 4.70 18.08 -1.26
C VAL A 85 4.00 19.38 -1.66
N THR A 86 3.90 19.59 -2.97
CA THR A 86 3.37 20.84 -3.56
C THR A 86 1.90 20.76 -3.95
N ASP A 87 1.43 19.58 -4.37
CA ASP A 87 0.04 19.28 -4.72
C ASP A 87 -0.19 17.77 -4.64
N TRP A 88 -1.44 17.31 -4.60
CA TRP A 88 -1.78 15.90 -4.78
C TRP A 88 -3.19 15.69 -5.30
N GLU A 89 -3.38 14.62 -6.08
CA GLU A 89 -4.69 14.20 -6.58
C GLU A 89 -5.00 12.73 -6.23
N LEU A 90 -6.27 12.43 -5.97
CA LEU A 90 -6.78 11.06 -5.81
C LEU A 90 -7.98 10.82 -6.74
N ASN A 91 -7.71 10.45 -7.99
CA ASN A 91 -8.73 10.17 -9.02
C ASN A 91 -8.56 8.75 -9.59
N GLY A 92 -8.85 7.75 -8.75
CA GLY A 92 -8.64 6.32 -9.07
C GLY A 92 -7.19 5.86 -8.96
N MET A 93 -6.23 6.81 -8.98
CA MET A 93 -4.82 6.68 -8.64
C MET A 93 -4.45 7.86 -7.74
N PHE A 94 -3.54 7.65 -6.79
CA PHE A 94 -2.97 8.71 -5.95
C PHE A 94 -1.74 9.30 -6.64
N VAL A 95 -1.65 10.63 -6.76
CA VAL A 95 -0.54 11.30 -7.48
C VAL A 95 -0.07 12.49 -6.64
N PRO A 96 0.90 12.29 -5.72
CA PRO A 96 1.57 13.39 -5.02
C PRO A 96 2.70 13.99 -5.88
N ASP A 97 2.71 15.32 -5.98
CA ASP A 97 3.72 16.12 -6.68
C ASP A 97 4.66 16.79 -5.66
N TYR A 98 5.97 16.55 -5.71
CA TYR A 98 6.93 17.05 -4.70
C TYR A 98 8.24 17.57 -5.34
N THR A 99 9.00 18.41 -4.61
CA THR A 99 10.16 19.14 -5.19
C THR A 99 11.51 18.95 -4.50
N ASP A 100 11.58 18.60 -3.22
CA ASP A 100 12.87 18.42 -2.51
C ASP A 100 13.40 16.97 -2.68
N SER A 101 13.41 16.47 -3.91
CA SER A 101 13.91 15.13 -4.25
C SER A 101 15.40 14.97 -3.95
N GLY A 102 15.76 13.89 -3.25
CA GLY A 102 17.14 13.41 -3.12
C GLY A 102 17.61 12.54 -4.30
N GLY A 103 16.70 12.27 -5.26
CA GLY A 103 16.82 11.26 -6.31
C GLY A 103 16.21 9.92 -5.90
N LEU A 104 15.80 9.13 -6.89
CA LEU A 104 15.00 7.90 -6.74
C LEU A 104 15.39 7.01 -5.54
N GLU A 105 16.67 6.64 -5.38
CA GLU A 105 17.10 5.75 -4.30
C GLU A 105 16.83 6.33 -2.90
N ALA A 106 16.97 7.65 -2.71
CA ALA A 106 16.72 8.31 -1.43
C ALA A 106 15.21 8.50 -1.18
N ASP A 107 14.48 8.88 -2.24
CA ASP A 107 13.04 9.15 -2.14
C ASP A 107 12.25 7.86 -1.87
N ILE A 108 12.70 6.70 -2.37
CA ILE A 108 12.11 5.40 -2.06
C ILE A 108 12.22 5.03 -0.57
N GLU A 109 13.30 5.42 0.12
CA GLU A 109 13.43 5.20 1.57
C GLU A 109 12.38 5.99 2.39
N ILE A 110 11.75 7.02 1.81
CA ILE A 110 10.67 7.83 2.40
C ILE A 110 9.29 7.34 1.90
N LEU A 111 9.13 7.24 0.58
CA LEU A 111 7.87 6.88 -0.09
C LEU A 111 7.43 5.43 0.20
N GLY A 112 8.38 4.49 0.21
CA GLY A 112 8.11 3.06 0.39
C GLY A 112 7.45 2.75 1.73
N PRO A 113 8.01 3.17 2.88
CA PRO A 113 7.40 3.02 4.20
C PRO A 113 6.08 3.77 4.36
N ALA A 114 6.01 5.03 3.93
CA ALA A 114 4.80 5.85 4.10
C ALA A 114 3.60 5.26 3.33
N TYR A 115 3.84 4.71 2.14
CA TYR A 115 2.82 4.00 1.38
C TYR A 115 2.45 2.63 1.97
N ALA A 116 3.44 1.88 2.48
CA ALA A 116 3.17 0.60 3.13
C ALA A 116 2.32 0.77 4.41
N ASP A 117 2.52 1.84 5.17
CA ASP A 117 1.72 2.17 6.35
C ASP A 117 0.22 2.36 5.98
N ILE A 118 -0.08 3.22 5.00
CA ILE A 118 -1.48 3.44 4.60
C ILE A 118 -2.12 2.19 3.94
N VAL A 119 -1.33 1.33 3.30
CA VAL A 119 -1.81 0.03 2.78
C VAL A 119 -2.13 -0.93 3.94
N GLU A 120 -1.35 -0.96 5.02
CA GLU A 120 -1.69 -1.73 6.25
C GLU A 120 -3.02 -1.25 6.85
N GLN A 121 -3.30 0.06 6.77
CA GLN A 121 -4.55 0.67 7.22
C GLN A 121 -5.74 0.46 6.26
N GLY A 122 -5.52 -0.10 5.07
CA GLY A 122 -6.57 -0.49 4.11
C GLY A 122 -6.64 0.32 2.81
N PHE A 123 -5.61 1.11 2.49
CA PHE A 123 -5.54 1.83 1.21
C PHE A 123 -5.37 0.88 0.03
N ASP A 124 -6.31 0.91 -0.94
CA ASP A 124 -6.39 -0.04 -2.05
C ASP A 124 -5.91 0.52 -3.40
N ARG A 125 -5.41 1.76 -3.45
CA ARG A 125 -5.12 2.48 -4.69
C ARG A 125 -3.63 2.55 -4.99
N ARG A 126 -3.26 2.28 -6.25
CA ARG A 126 -1.92 2.54 -6.75
C ARG A 126 -1.58 4.03 -6.61
N ALA A 127 -0.34 4.34 -6.24
CA ALA A 127 0.21 5.69 -6.30
C ALA A 127 1.19 5.87 -7.47
N MET A 128 1.31 7.11 -7.95
CA MET A 128 2.36 7.58 -8.85
C MET A 128 2.99 8.87 -8.29
N PRO A 129 3.90 8.77 -7.31
CA PRO A 129 4.68 9.92 -6.85
C PRO A 129 5.50 10.52 -8.00
N THR A 130 5.49 11.85 -8.09
CA THR A 130 6.09 12.61 -9.19
C THR A 130 7.06 13.65 -8.62
N ALA A 131 8.36 13.42 -8.84
CA ALA A 131 9.41 14.37 -8.49
C ALA A 131 9.47 15.51 -9.53
N ARG A 132 9.62 16.75 -9.07
CA ARG A 132 9.68 17.93 -9.94
C ARG A 132 10.86 18.85 -9.65
N ASP A 133 11.37 19.45 -10.72
CA ASP A 133 12.45 20.44 -10.66
C ASP A 133 11.94 21.85 -10.27
N ASP A 134 12.86 22.78 -10.02
CA ASP A 134 12.56 24.20 -9.72
C ASP A 134 11.67 24.91 -10.76
N ASP A 135 11.68 24.50 -12.04
CA ASP A 135 10.83 25.02 -13.12
C ASP A 135 9.45 24.30 -13.19
N GLY A 136 9.25 23.25 -12.39
CA GLY A 136 8.03 22.44 -12.31
C GLY A 136 7.90 21.34 -13.37
N SER A 137 8.97 21.05 -14.11
CA SER A 137 9.05 19.88 -14.99
C SER A 137 9.18 18.62 -14.15
N VAL A 138 8.83 17.47 -14.73
CA VAL A 138 9.02 16.17 -14.07
C VAL A 138 10.48 15.75 -14.22
N ASP A 139 11.15 15.44 -13.10
CA ASP A 139 12.46 14.80 -13.09
C ASP A 139 12.32 13.28 -13.28
N PHE A 140 11.42 12.66 -12.51
CA PHE A 140 11.01 11.26 -12.66
C PHE A 140 9.65 10.99 -12.01
N MET A 141 9.00 9.90 -12.43
CA MET A 141 7.86 9.30 -11.74
C MET A 141 8.21 7.87 -11.32
N THR A 142 7.56 7.39 -10.26
CA THR A 142 7.64 5.98 -9.84
C THR A 142 6.23 5.45 -9.54
N PHE A 143 6.04 4.14 -9.46
CA PHE A 143 4.79 3.52 -9.03
C PHE A 143 4.93 2.89 -7.65
N LEU A 144 3.91 3.07 -6.82
CA LEU A 144 3.72 2.30 -5.60
C LEU A 144 2.45 1.45 -5.75
N GLU A 145 2.59 0.14 -5.70
CA GLU A 145 1.50 -0.82 -5.93
C GLU A 145 1.04 -1.44 -4.61
N PRO A 146 -0.29 -1.54 -4.35
CA PRO A 146 -0.80 -2.22 -3.15
C PRO A 146 -0.33 -3.68 -3.08
N GLU A 147 -0.14 -4.34 -4.24
CA GLU A 147 0.33 -5.72 -4.33
C GLU A 147 1.76 -5.88 -3.78
N TRP A 148 2.66 -4.94 -4.06
CA TRP A 148 4.04 -4.96 -3.57
C TRP A 148 4.12 -4.60 -2.09
N ALA A 149 3.37 -3.58 -1.67
CA ALA A 149 3.27 -3.17 -0.26
C ALA A 149 2.68 -4.30 0.61
N THR A 150 1.62 -4.97 0.15
CA THR A 150 1.03 -6.13 0.85
C THR A 150 2.05 -7.26 0.97
N ALA A 151 2.74 -7.62 -0.12
CA ALA A 151 3.77 -8.67 -0.10
C ALA A 151 4.95 -8.33 0.82
N TYR A 152 5.30 -7.04 0.97
CA TYR A 152 6.26 -6.57 1.97
C TYR A 152 5.74 -6.72 3.41
N LEU A 153 4.51 -6.29 3.68
CA LEU A 153 3.87 -6.37 5.01
C LEU A 153 3.68 -7.82 5.49
N ASP A 154 3.28 -8.74 4.60
CA ASP A 154 3.18 -10.18 4.87
C ASP A 154 4.57 -10.86 4.97
N GLY A 155 5.66 -10.16 4.61
CA GLY A 155 7.03 -10.66 4.65
C GLY A 155 7.37 -11.65 3.52
N GLU A 156 6.62 -11.61 2.42
CA GLU A 156 6.92 -12.32 1.17
C GLU A 156 8.03 -11.64 0.36
N LEU A 157 8.09 -10.31 0.39
CA LEU A 157 9.21 -9.48 -0.07
C LEU A 157 10.02 -8.98 1.13
N SER A 158 11.35 -8.97 1.02
CA SER A 158 12.17 -8.15 1.92
C SER A 158 12.09 -6.67 1.54
N GLU A 159 12.43 -5.78 2.48
CA GLU A 159 12.53 -4.31 2.26
C GLU A 159 13.33 -3.96 1.00
N ALA A 160 14.48 -4.60 0.81
CA ALA A 160 15.33 -4.38 -0.36
C ALA A 160 14.74 -4.93 -1.69
N GLU A 161 13.85 -5.92 -1.63
CA GLU A 161 13.11 -6.39 -2.81
C GLU A 161 11.93 -5.47 -3.11
N TYR A 162 11.17 -5.04 -2.10
CA TYR A 162 10.10 -4.07 -2.22
C TYR A 162 10.59 -2.73 -2.81
N TYR A 163 11.70 -2.19 -2.30
CA TYR A 163 12.32 -0.98 -2.83
C TYR A 163 12.87 -1.17 -4.25
N ALA A 164 13.30 -2.39 -4.61
CA ALA A 164 13.73 -2.69 -5.98
C ALA A 164 12.56 -2.74 -6.97
N GLU A 165 11.38 -3.25 -6.60
CA GLU A 165 10.19 -3.19 -7.46
C GLU A 165 9.76 -1.72 -7.70
N ILE A 166 9.78 -0.88 -6.66
CA ILE A 166 9.53 0.57 -6.80
C ILE A 166 10.57 1.20 -7.74
N ALA A 167 11.86 0.89 -7.56
CA ALA A 167 12.93 1.46 -8.38
C ALA A 167 12.89 1.02 -9.86
N ASP A 168 12.52 -0.24 -10.16
CA ASP A 168 12.40 -0.73 -11.55
C ASP A 168 11.20 -0.07 -12.30
N SER A 169 10.30 0.59 -11.55
CA SER A 169 9.13 1.29 -12.10
C SER A 169 9.36 2.76 -12.49
N GLU A 170 10.60 3.26 -12.43
CA GLU A 170 10.99 4.63 -12.81
C GLU A 170 10.63 4.99 -14.27
N HIS A 171 10.03 6.16 -14.48
CA HIS A 171 9.56 6.69 -15.79
C HIS A 171 9.85 8.19 -16.01
#